data_AF-A0A8T6THH1-F1
#
_entry.id   AF-A0A8T6THH1-F1
#
_cell.length_a   1.000
_cell.length_b   1.000
_cell.length_c   1.000
_cell.angle_alpha   90.00
_cell.angle_beta   90.00
_cell.angle_gamma   90.00
#
_symmetry.space_group_name_H-M   'P 1'
#
loop_
_entity.id
_entity.type
_entity.pdbx_description
1 polymer ?
#
loop_
_entity_poly.entity_id
_entity_poly.type
_entity_poly.pdbx_seq_one_letter_code
_entity_poly.pdbx_strand_id
1 'polypeptide(L)' 'VLVNQDGEKLRLYSDLMRDKVVLIHAVFTTCEGVCPVMMGNLVKIQKWLGPRLGTDVHILSLTVDRETDTPPRLK' A
#
# COMPACT_ATOMS: atom_id res chain seq x y z
N VAL A 1 4.56 13.64 6.28
CA VAL A 1 3.45 12.98 7.01
C VAL A 1 2.43 12.56 5.96
N LEU A 2 1.95 11.33 6.03
CA LEU A 2 0.96 10.73 5.15
C LEU A 2 -0.38 10.64 5.88
N VAL A 3 -1.46 10.45 5.12
CA VAL A 3 -2.79 10.15 5.64
C VAL A 3 -3.21 8.80 5.05
N ASN A 4 -3.56 7.84 5.90
CA ASN A 4 -4.04 6.54 5.41
C ASN A 4 -5.52 6.59 5.01
N GLN A 5 -6.05 5.47 4.49
CA GLN A 5 -7.45 5.34 4.07
C GLN A 5 -8.46 5.55 5.20
N ASP A 6 -8.04 5.45 6.46
CA ASP A 6 -8.86 5.67 7.66
C ASP A 6 -8.75 7.09 8.22
N GLY A 7 -7.98 7.97 7.56
CA GLY A 7 -7.81 9.38 7.96
C GLY A 7 -6.73 9.62 9.00
N GLU A 8 -5.95 8.60 9.36
CA GLU A 8 -4.89 8.70 10.37
C GLU A 8 -3.63 9.34 9.79
N LYS A 9 -3.03 10.25 10.55
CA LYS A 9 -1.75 10.90 10.19
C LYS A 9 -0.58 10.03 10.62
N LEU A 10 0.23 9.59 9.66
CA LEU A 10 1.34 8.67 9.89
C LEU A 10 2.66 9.22 9.31
N ARG A 11 3.77 8.92 9.94
CA ARG A 11 5.12 9.21 9.45
C ARG A 11 5.65 7.98 8.74
N LEU A 12 6.01 8.14 7.46
CA LEU A 12 6.45 7.03 6.60
C LEU A 12 7.54 6.18 7.26
N TYR A 13 8.63 6.80 7.73
CA TYR A 13 9.73 6.03 8.29
C TYR A 13 9.42 5.49 9.69
N SER A 14 9.13 6.35 10.67
CA SER A 14 9.04 5.94 12.08
C SER A 14 7.87 5.00 12.36
N ASP A 15 6.73 5.19 11.67
CA ASP A 15 5.50 4.48 12.02
C ASP A 15 5.30 3.26 11.10
N LEU A 16 5.70 3.38 9.82
CA LEU A 16 5.42 2.37 8.80
C LEU A 16 6.62 1.50 8.41
N MET A 17 7.87 1.94 8.59
CA MET A 17 9.04 1.24 8.03
C MET A 17 10.10 0.82 9.04
N ARG A 18 10.28 1.56 10.13
CA ARG A 18 11.32 1.27 11.12
C ARG A 18 11.16 -0.16 11.66
N ASP A 19 12.25 -0.91 11.64
CA ASP A 19 12.37 -2.29 12.12
C ASP A 19 11.41 -3.31 11.45
N LYS A 20 10.87 -2.98 10.27
CA LYS A 20 9.95 -3.83 9.50
C LYS A 20 10.52 -4.15 8.13
N VAL A 21 10.28 -5.36 7.63
CA VAL A 21 10.43 -5.65 6.20
C VAL A 21 9.19 -5.13 5.49
N VAL A 22 9.38 -4.20 4.55
CA VAL A 22 8.28 -3.51 3.88
C VAL A 22 8.41 -3.62 2.36
N LEU A 23 7.38 -4.18 1.73
CA LEU A 23 7.16 -4.09 0.30
C LEU A 23 6.35 -2.82 0.01
N ILE A 24 6.95 -1.87 -0.70
CA ILE A 24 6.28 -0.64 -1.12
C ILE A 24 5.86 -0.77 -2.58
N HIS A 25 4.63 -0.40 -2.88
CA HIS A 25 4.10 -0.34 -4.24
C HIS A 25 3.41 1.00 -4.50
N ALA A 26 3.83 1.69 -5.56
CA ALA A 26 3.20 2.93 -6.00
C ALA A 26 1.96 2.62 -6.85
N VAL A 27 0.83 3.25 -6.56
CA VAL A 27 -0.47 3.00 -7.21
C VAL A 27 -1.20 4.29 -7.53
N PHE A 28 -2.21 4.23 -8.39
CA PHE A 28 -3.26 5.26 -8.46
C PHE A 28 -4.56 4.61 -8.95
N THR A 29 -5.73 5.06 -8.48
CA THR A 29 -7.00 4.33 -8.69
C THR A 29 -7.51 4.35 -10.13
N THR A 30 -7.08 5.33 -10.93
CA THR A 30 -7.52 5.54 -12.32
C THR A 30 -6.59 4.89 -13.36
N CYS A 31 -5.66 4.03 -12.91
CA CYS A 31 -4.70 3.39 -13.80
C CYS A 31 -5.30 2.25 -14.63
N GLU A 32 -5.48 2.48 -15.93
CA GLU A 32 -6.02 1.47 -16.86
C GLU A 32 -4.94 0.59 -17.51
N GLY A 33 -3.66 0.96 -17.38
CA GLY A 33 -2.53 0.29 -18.04
C GLY A 33 -2.00 -0.94 -17.30
N VAL A 34 -0.78 -0.86 -16.79
CA VAL A 34 -0.07 -1.99 -16.16
C VAL A 34 -0.57 -2.33 -14.74
N CYS A 35 -1.30 -1.41 -14.10
CA CYS A 35 -1.70 -1.56 -12.69
C CYS A 35 -2.57 -2.78 -12.38
N PRO A 36 -3.56 -3.19 -13.20
CA PRO A 36 -4.31 -4.43 -12.96
C PRO A 36 -3.41 -5.67 -12.90
N VAL A 37 -2.37 -5.73 -13.73
CA VAL A 37 -1.39 -6.83 -13.71
C VAL A 37 -0.56 -6.79 -12.43
N MET A 38 -0.08 -5.60 -12.03
CA MET A 38 0.67 -5.44 -10.77
C MET A 38 -0.18 -5.81 -9.55
N MET A 39 -1.44 -5.36 -9.50
CA MET A 39 -2.40 -5.72 -8.45
C MET A 39 -2.65 -7.24 -8.43
N GLY A 40 -2.82 -7.87 -9.59
CA GLY A 40 -2.94 -9.34 -9.68
C GLY A 40 -1.72 -10.07 -9.12
N ASN A 41 -0.51 -9.56 -9.34
CA ASN A 41 0.71 -10.11 -8.74
C ASN A 41 0.78 -9.84 -7.23
N LEU A 42 0.34 -8.68 -6.77
CA LEU A 42 0.29 -8.34 -5.34
C LEU A 42 -0.65 -9.29 -4.58
N VAL A 43 -1.80 -9.63 -5.15
CA VAL A 43 -2.72 -10.65 -4.58
C VAL A 43 -2.02 -12.01 -4.46
N LYS A 44 -1.20 -12.41 -5.45
CA LYS A 44 -0.43 -13.66 -5.38
C LYS A 44 0.62 -13.60 -4.26
N ILE A 45 1.31 -12.46 -4.12
CA ILE A 45 2.30 -12.23 -3.04
C ILE A 45 1.63 -12.31 -1.67
N GLN A 46 0.47 -11.65 -1.50
CA GLN A 46 -0.30 -11.70 -0.25
C GLN A 46 -0.69 -13.14 0.11
N LYS A 47 -1.19 -13.91 -0.86
CA LYS A 47 -1.53 -15.33 -0.66
C LYS A 47 -0.30 -16.17 -0.31
N TRP A 48 0.83 -15.92 -0.95
CA TRP A 48 2.08 -16.65 -0.69
C TRP A 48 2.67 -16.32 0.69
N LEU A 49 2.61 -15.06 1.12
CA LEU A 49 3.05 -14.64 2.46
C LEU A 49 2.16 -15.24 3.56
N GLY A 50 0.85 -15.35 3.32
CA GLY A 50 -0.09 -15.96 4.25
C GLY A 50 0.02 -15.34 5.66
N PRO A 51 0.26 -16.14 6.72
CA PRO A 51 0.40 -15.64 8.10
C PRO A 51 1.56 -14.65 8.33
N ARG A 52 2.53 -14.59 7.41
CA ARG A 52 3.69 -13.69 7.48
C ARG A 52 3.34 -12.26 7.09
N LEU A 53 2.20 -12.06 6.44
CA LEU A 53 1.71 -10.73 6.08
C LEU A 53 1.21 -10.00 7.33
N GLY A 54 1.75 -8.80 7.59
CA GLY A 54 1.44 -8.00 8.77
C GLY A 54 2.21 -8.41 10.03
N THR A 55 3.04 -9.45 9.95
CA THR A 55 3.93 -9.89 11.04
C THR A 55 5.40 -9.73 10.62
N ASP A 56 5.85 -10.56 9.67
CA ASP A 56 7.22 -10.49 9.14
C ASP A 56 7.34 -9.45 8.03
N VAL A 57 6.33 -9.36 7.16
CA VAL A 57 6.36 -8.53 5.95
C VAL A 57 5.11 -7.66 5.90
N HIS A 58 5.31 -6.37 5.67
CA HIS A 58 4.24 -5.39 5.54
C HIS A 58 4.17 -4.91 4.10
N ILE A 59 2.96 -4.69 3.58
CA ILE A 59 2.75 -4.11 2.26
C ILE A 59 2.21 -2.70 2.45
N LEU A 60 2.89 -1.72 1.82
CA LEU A 60 2.44 -0.34 1.77
C LEU A 60 2.11 0.06 0.33
N SER A 61 0.84 0.33 0.07
CA SER A 61 0.40 0.94 -1.18
C SER A 61 0.41 2.46 -1.03
N LEU A 62 1.23 3.14 -1.82
CA LEU A 62 1.34 4.60 -1.80
C LEU A 62 0.74 5.17 -3.08
N THR A 63 -0.28 6.02 -2.97
CA THR A 63 -0.80 6.70 -4.15
C THR A 63 0.18 7.75 -4.67
N VAL A 64 0.32 7.84 -6.00
CA VAL A 64 1.03 8.93 -6.68
C VAL A 64 0.08 10.02 -7.21
N ASP A 65 -1.23 9.80 -7.14
CA ASP A 65 -2.28 10.76 -7.55
C ASP A 65 -3.13 11.19 -6.34
N ARG A 66 -2.55 12.07 -5.51
CA ARG A 66 -3.22 12.55 -4.28
C ARG A 66 -4.46 13.41 -4.52
N GLU A 67 -4.62 13.96 -5.73
CA GLU A 67 -5.75 14.84 -6.04
C GLU A 67 -7.02 14.01 -6.27
N THR A 68 -6.86 12.85 -6.91
CA THR A 68 -7.95 11.90 -7.13
C THR A 68 -8.09 10.90 -5.98
N ASP A 69 -6.98 10.37 -5.46
CA ASP A 69 -6.99 9.29 -4.48
C ASP A 69 -7.10 9.82 -3.04
N THR A 70 -8.33 10.19 -2.68
CA THR A 70 -8.68 10.58 -1.32
C THR A 70 -8.88 9.35 -0.41
N PRO A 71 -8.79 9.47 0.93
CA PRO A 71 -8.97 8.34 1.83
C PRO A 71 -10.25 7.51 1.59
N PRO A 72 -11.43 8.12 1.33
CA PRO A 72 -12.64 7.35 1.00
C PRO A 72 -12.56 6.55 -0.31
N ARG A 73 -11.69 6.94 -1.25
CA ARG A 73 -11.49 6.26 -2.55
C ARG A 73 -10.43 5.15 -2.48
N LEU A 74 -9.64 5.11 -1.41
CA LEU A 74 -8.57 4.12 -1.19
C LEU A 74 -9.01 2.94 -0.30
N LYS A 75 -10.28 2.91 0.12
CA LYS A 75 -10.89 1.77 0.81
C LYS A 75 -11.39 0.73 -0.17
#